data_AF-A0A349GZA6-F1
#
_entry.id   AF-A0A349GZA6-F1
#
_cell.length_a   1.000
_cell.length_b   1.000
_cell.length_c   1.000
_cell.angle_alpha   90.00
_cell.angle_beta   90.00
_cell.angle_gamma   90.00
#
_symmetry.space_group_name_H-M   'P 1'
#
loop_
_entity.id
_entity.type
_entity.pdbx_description
1 polymer ?
#
loop_
_entity_poly.entity_id
_entity_poly.type
_entity_poly.pdbx_seq_one_letter_code
_entity_poly.pdbx_strand_id
1 'polypeptide(L)'
;EREKADGAIGFGEHYGVNRMFDDPANLRLFAACDKVGLPVMFHIDSNKNMVEKGMQQVGRVLAMFPNVKFIAHADWWRYLPEGTCDRMLQDYPNLYADVSGLGMVAVLNRDRGYTEDFLTRHADRILFGSDEGWWSFGKGGEILTLELLEQLNLPPDVRHKIYRGNAERLFGLASD
;
A
#
# COMPACT_ATOMS: atom_id res chain seq x y z
N GLU A 1 3.64 3.40 -21.82
CA GLU A 1 3.44 2.90 -23.20
C GLU A 1 4.05 1.53 -23.38
N ARG A 2 5.32 1.35 -23.81
CA ARG A 2 5.90 0.02 -24.11
C ARG A 2 5.58 -1.04 -23.05
N GLU A 3 6.05 -0.88 -21.81
CA GLU A 3 5.84 -1.91 -20.77
C GLU A 3 4.35 -2.20 -20.49
N LYS A 4 3.45 -1.21 -20.70
CA LYS A 4 1.99 -1.37 -20.56
C LYS A 4 1.38 -2.15 -21.74
N ALA A 5 1.91 -1.97 -22.95
CA ALA A 5 1.57 -2.80 -24.11
C ALA A 5 2.13 -4.23 -23.99
N ASP A 6 3.29 -4.38 -23.35
CA ASP A 6 3.90 -5.67 -22.99
C ASP A 6 3.23 -6.33 -21.76
N GLY A 7 2.17 -5.72 -21.18
CA GLY A 7 1.30 -6.30 -20.16
C GLY A 7 1.36 -5.71 -18.74
N ALA A 8 2.15 -4.67 -18.49
CA ALA A 8 2.27 -4.08 -17.15
C ALA A 8 1.00 -3.35 -16.70
N ILE A 9 0.41 -3.83 -15.59
CA ILE A 9 -0.79 -3.29 -14.94
C ILE A 9 -0.50 -2.27 -13.82
N GLY A 10 0.77 -2.07 -13.47
CA GLY A 10 1.21 -1.11 -12.45
C GLY A 10 2.73 -0.91 -12.48
N PHE A 11 3.22 0.04 -11.69
CA PHE A 11 4.64 0.27 -11.46
C PHE A 11 4.99 0.04 -9.99
N GLY A 12 5.99 -0.79 -9.71
CA GLY A 12 6.48 -1.06 -8.37
C GLY A 12 7.50 -2.20 -8.33
N GLU A 13 8.18 -2.40 -7.20
CA GLU A 13 8.17 -1.53 -6.02
C GLU A 13 9.11 -0.34 -6.20
N HIS A 14 8.63 0.89 -5.98
CA HIS A 14 9.45 2.08 -6.19
C HIS A 14 10.39 2.38 -5.02
N TYR A 15 11.70 2.27 -5.25
CA TYR A 15 12.76 2.60 -4.30
C TYR A 15 13.50 3.90 -4.66
N GLY A 16 13.09 5.04 -4.11
CA GLY A 16 13.88 6.28 -4.16
C GLY A 16 15.05 6.23 -3.18
N VAL A 17 16.08 5.44 -3.48
CA VAL A 17 17.25 5.23 -2.61
C VAL A 17 18.01 6.54 -2.38
N ASN A 18 18.25 6.85 -1.10
CA ASN A 18 18.83 8.09 -0.58
C ASN A 18 18.09 9.37 -1.02
N ARG A 19 16.75 9.28 -1.21
CA ARG A 19 15.89 10.40 -1.60
C ARG A 19 14.73 10.61 -0.64
N MET A 20 14.25 11.84 -0.57
CA MET A 20 12.93 12.15 -0.02
C MET A 20 11.85 11.70 -1.02
N PHE A 21 10.64 11.40 -0.55
CA PHE A 21 9.53 10.98 -1.43
C PHE A 21 9.18 12.02 -2.52
N ASP A 22 9.25 13.32 -2.21
CA ASP A 22 9.00 14.43 -3.15
C ASP A 22 10.26 14.92 -3.91
N ASP A 23 11.34 14.11 -3.94
CA ASP A 23 12.53 14.38 -4.75
C ASP A 23 12.18 14.55 -6.25
N PRO A 24 12.78 15.52 -6.98
CA PRO A 24 12.47 15.74 -8.39
C PRO A 24 12.66 14.53 -9.32
N ALA A 25 13.46 13.53 -8.97
CA ALA A 25 13.54 12.27 -9.69
C ALA A 25 12.28 11.41 -9.51
N ASN A 26 11.75 11.33 -8.28
CA ASN A 26 10.49 10.65 -7.97
C ASN A 26 9.31 11.36 -8.65
N LEU A 27 9.24 12.69 -8.57
CA LEU A 27 8.16 13.48 -9.19
C LEU A 27 8.08 13.27 -10.72
N ARG A 28 9.23 13.13 -11.40
CA ARG A 28 9.29 12.80 -12.84
C ARG A 28 8.74 11.40 -13.14
N LEU A 29 8.99 10.44 -12.26
CA LEU A 29 8.50 9.07 -12.39
C LEU A 29 6.99 9.00 -12.13
N PHE A 30 6.49 9.66 -11.10
CA PHE A 30 5.06 9.76 -10.82
C PHE A 30 4.30 10.47 -11.95
N ALA A 31 4.86 11.54 -12.52
CA ALA A 31 4.31 12.21 -13.71
C ALA A 31 4.30 11.32 -14.97
N ALA A 32 5.27 10.41 -15.11
CA ALA A 32 5.27 9.42 -16.18
C ALA A 32 4.16 8.37 -15.97
N CYS A 33 3.96 7.89 -14.74
CA CYS A 33 2.88 6.97 -14.37
C CYS A 33 1.48 7.60 -14.52
N ASP A 34 1.32 8.88 -14.15
CA ASP A 34 0.10 9.68 -14.36
C ASP A 34 -0.26 9.74 -15.85
N LYS A 35 0.70 10.14 -16.69
CA LYS A 35 0.51 10.22 -18.15
C LYS A 35 0.03 8.90 -18.79
N VAL A 36 0.55 7.77 -18.33
CA VAL A 36 0.19 6.45 -18.90
C VAL A 36 -0.97 5.76 -18.19
N GLY A 37 -1.50 6.36 -17.11
CA GLY A 37 -2.53 5.76 -16.26
C GLY A 37 -2.10 4.41 -15.68
N LEU A 38 -0.98 4.38 -14.95
CA LEU A 38 -0.55 3.22 -14.16
C LEU A 38 -0.58 3.55 -12.65
N PRO A 39 -1.06 2.63 -11.79
CA PRO A 39 -0.89 2.74 -10.35
C PRO A 39 0.60 2.60 -9.96
N VAL A 40 0.97 3.15 -8.81
CA VAL A 40 2.35 3.21 -8.30
C VAL A 40 2.43 2.66 -6.89
N MET A 41 3.13 1.53 -6.70
CA MET A 41 3.49 1.03 -5.37
C MET A 41 4.83 1.60 -4.94
N PHE A 42 4.90 2.17 -3.73
CA PHE A 42 6.12 2.76 -3.18
C PHE A 42 6.46 2.20 -1.80
N HIS A 43 7.77 1.99 -1.57
CA HIS A 43 8.33 1.75 -0.25
C HIS A 43 8.51 3.06 0.51
N ILE A 44 8.49 3.04 1.84
CA ILE A 44 9.13 4.07 2.69
C ILE A 44 9.92 3.35 3.78
N ASP A 45 11.18 3.75 4.01
CA ASP A 45 11.95 3.35 5.19
C ASP A 45 12.97 4.43 5.63
N SER A 46 14.09 4.02 6.23
CA SER A 46 15.18 4.91 6.67
C SER A 46 16.18 5.30 5.57
N ASN A 47 16.15 4.70 4.38
CA ASN A 47 17.01 5.08 3.26
C ASN A 47 16.36 5.08 1.86
N LYS A 48 15.06 4.76 1.73
CA LYS A 48 14.28 4.81 0.49
C LYS A 48 13.05 5.70 0.71
N ASN A 49 12.83 6.68 -0.18
CA ASN A 49 11.67 7.58 -0.15
C ASN A 49 11.41 8.23 1.21
N MET A 50 12.46 8.58 1.95
CA MET A 50 12.40 9.01 3.35
C MET A 50 11.39 10.16 3.55
N VAL A 51 10.54 10.09 4.58
CA VAL A 51 9.49 11.12 4.85
C VAL A 51 9.62 11.80 6.20
N GLU A 52 9.09 13.02 6.30
CA GLU A 52 9.09 13.79 7.55
C GLU A 52 8.07 13.25 8.56
N LYS A 53 8.20 13.65 9.85
CA LYS A 53 7.20 13.30 10.87
C LYS A 53 5.85 13.93 10.50
N GLY A 54 4.80 13.10 10.36
CA GLY A 54 3.49 13.53 9.88
C GLY A 54 3.29 13.38 8.36
N MET A 55 4.32 12.95 7.62
CA MET A 55 4.26 12.57 6.20
C MET A 55 3.65 13.62 5.26
N GLN A 56 3.78 14.92 5.59
CA GLN A 56 3.15 15.99 4.82
C GLN A 56 3.60 15.98 3.35
N GLN A 57 4.83 15.55 3.05
CA GLN A 57 5.32 15.41 1.67
C GLN A 57 4.59 14.34 0.87
N VAL A 58 4.14 13.27 1.52
CA VAL A 58 3.30 12.24 0.88
C VAL A 58 1.96 12.87 0.52
N GLY A 59 1.37 13.66 1.42
CA GLY A 59 0.18 14.47 1.12
C GLY A 59 0.38 15.46 -0.05
N ARG A 60 1.53 16.16 -0.10
CA ARG A 60 1.88 17.05 -1.24
C ARG A 60 1.90 16.29 -2.56
N VAL A 61 2.57 15.14 -2.62
CA VAL A 61 2.65 14.30 -3.83
C VAL A 61 1.29 13.72 -4.23
N LEU A 62 0.50 13.24 -3.26
CA LEU A 62 -0.86 12.74 -3.50
C LEU A 62 -1.77 13.83 -4.09
N ALA A 63 -1.67 15.07 -3.60
CA ALA A 63 -2.39 16.22 -4.13
C ALA A 63 -1.89 16.68 -5.52
N MET A 64 -0.60 16.51 -5.82
CA MET A 64 -0.03 16.82 -7.13
C MET A 64 -0.44 15.83 -8.23
N PHE A 65 -0.69 14.56 -7.88
CA PHE A 65 -1.01 13.49 -8.84
C PHE A 65 -2.35 12.78 -8.49
N PRO A 66 -3.50 13.48 -8.53
CA PRO A 66 -4.79 12.96 -8.08
C PRO A 66 -5.32 11.76 -8.90
N ASN A 67 -4.85 11.59 -10.15
CA ASN A 67 -5.28 10.47 -10.99
C ASN A 67 -4.52 9.17 -10.64
N VAL A 68 -3.20 9.27 -10.41
CA VAL A 68 -2.34 8.14 -10.02
C VAL A 68 -2.87 7.48 -8.76
N LYS A 69 -3.14 6.17 -8.82
CA LYS A 69 -3.49 5.39 -7.63
C LYS A 69 -2.19 4.91 -6.99
N PHE A 70 -1.85 5.51 -5.86
CA PHE A 70 -0.65 5.14 -5.12
C PHE A 70 -0.97 4.02 -4.14
N ILE A 71 -0.06 3.06 -3.97
CA ILE A 71 -0.12 2.01 -2.96
C ILE A 71 1.07 2.22 -2.03
N ALA A 72 0.80 2.56 -0.77
CA ALA A 72 1.83 2.75 0.25
C ALA A 72 2.17 1.43 0.95
N HIS A 73 3.46 1.12 1.03
CA HIS A 73 4.02 -0.11 1.60
C HIS A 73 5.07 0.20 2.70
N ALA A 74 5.45 -0.83 3.47
CA ALA A 74 6.57 -0.94 4.43
C ALA A 74 6.42 -0.52 5.91
N ASP A 75 6.84 0.71 6.29
CA ASP A 75 7.36 0.95 7.65
C ASP A 75 6.44 1.58 8.73
N TRP A 76 5.13 1.40 8.89
CA TRP A 76 4.02 0.72 8.18
C TRP A 76 3.85 0.96 6.66
N TRP A 77 4.05 2.13 6.06
CA TRP A 77 3.23 3.34 6.20
C TRP A 77 3.30 4.21 7.47
N ARG A 78 4.24 3.99 8.39
CA ARG A 78 4.49 4.65 9.70
C ARG A 78 3.38 4.50 10.77
N TYR A 79 3.83 4.17 11.99
CA TYR A 79 3.10 3.37 12.98
C TYR A 79 1.99 4.09 13.77
N LEU A 80 0.72 3.83 13.40
CA LEU A 80 -0.50 4.42 13.96
C LEU A 80 -0.77 4.09 15.44
N PRO A 81 -1.64 4.87 16.14
CA PRO A 81 -2.04 6.28 15.91
C PRO A 81 -1.40 7.23 16.94
N GLU A 82 -1.32 8.55 16.77
CA GLU A 82 -1.63 9.42 15.63
C GLU A 82 -0.35 9.83 14.87
N GLY A 83 -0.29 9.67 13.55
CA GLY A 83 0.87 10.16 12.79
C GLY A 83 0.82 10.34 11.25
N THR A 84 -0.25 10.21 10.47
CA THR A 84 -1.68 9.93 10.71
C THR A 84 -2.25 9.29 9.45
N CYS A 85 -1.81 8.07 9.16
CA CYS A 85 -1.96 7.45 7.86
C CYS A 85 -3.39 6.90 7.68
N ASP A 86 -4.04 6.56 8.81
CA ASP A 86 -5.49 6.49 8.99
C ASP A 86 -6.22 7.71 8.42
N ARG A 87 -5.83 8.94 8.81
CA ARG A 87 -6.42 10.17 8.27
C ARG A 87 -6.11 10.33 6.79
N MET A 88 -4.88 10.02 6.36
CA MET A 88 -4.50 10.16 4.95
C MET A 88 -5.31 9.26 4.01
N LEU A 89 -5.76 8.08 4.45
CA LEU A 89 -6.69 7.23 3.70
C LEU A 89 -8.10 7.84 3.57
N GLN A 90 -8.48 8.77 4.47
CA GLN A 90 -9.71 9.56 4.42
C GLN A 90 -9.52 10.80 3.54
N ASP A 91 -8.40 11.51 3.73
CA ASP A 91 -8.07 12.78 3.06
C ASP A 91 -7.77 12.61 1.56
N TYR A 92 -7.14 11.49 1.16
CA TYR A 92 -6.59 11.30 -0.19
C TYR A 92 -7.27 10.13 -0.94
N PRO A 93 -8.31 10.38 -1.76
CA PRO A 93 -9.04 9.35 -2.52
C PRO A 93 -8.23 8.69 -3.65
N ASN A 94 -6.93 8.98 -3.76
CA ASN A 94 -5.95 8.31 -4.61
C ASN A 94 -4.91 7.46 -3.85
N LEU A 95 -4.90 7.47 -2.51
CA LEU A 95 -4.06 6.61 -1.67
C LEU A 95 -4.71 5.26 -1.36
N TYR A 96 -3.99 4.18 -1.60
CA TYR A 96 -4.24 2.81 -1.16
C TYR A 96 -3.04 2.35 -0.34
N ALA A 97 -3.14 1.19 0.33
CA ALA A 97 -2.05 0.62 1.09
C ALA A 97 -2.22 -0.89 1.29
N ASP A 98 -1.13 -1.63 1.50
CA ASP A 98 -1.16 -3.10 1.55
C ASP A 98 -0.86 -3.68 2.95
N VAL A 99 -1.70 -4.62 3.41
CA VAL A 99 -1.39 -5.51 4.54
C VAL A 99 -0.47 -6.62 4.05
N SER A 100 0.83 -6.36 4.18
CA SER A 100 1.92 -7.30 3.92
C SER A 100 3.11 -7.07 4.87
N GLY A 101 4.05 -8.02 4.91
CA GLY A 101 5.30 -7.92 5.68
C GLY A 101 5.16 -8.04 7.21
N LEU A 102 6.25 -8.46 7.86
CA LEU A 102 6.29 -8.66 9.32
C LEU A 102 6.16 -7.34 10.12
N GLY A 103 6.53 -6.21 9.52
CA GLY A 103 6.40 -4.88 10.12
C GLY A 103 4.94 -4.51 10.40
N MET A 104 4.03 -4.86 9.48
CA MET A 104 2.58 -4.68 9.66
C MET A 104 2.04 -5.56 10.79
N VAL A 105 2.40 -6.85 10.83
CA VAL A 105 1.94 -7.79 11.87
C VAL A 105 2.32 -7.29 13.28
N ALA A 106 3.55 -6.78 13.44
CA ALA A 106 4.07 -6.21 14.69
C ALA A 106 3.43 -4.86 15.09
N VAL A 107 2.49 -4.33 14.30
CA VAL A 107 1.78 -3.07 14.52
C VAL A 107 0.30 -3.33 14.75
N LEU A 108 -0.33 -4.13 13.89
CA LEU A 108 -1.77 -4.40 13.97
C LEU A 108 -2.11 -5.35 15.13
N ASN A 109 -1.21 -6.26 15.48
CA ASN A 109 -1.39 -7.12 16.66
C ASN A 109 -1.17 -6.40 18.01
N ARG A 110 -0.94 -5.08 18.03
CA ARG A 110 -0.82 -4.28 19.27
C ARG A 110 -2.18 -3.97 19.91
N ASP A 111 -3.18 -3.71 19.08
CA ASP A 111 -4.57 -3.50 19.47
C ASP A 111 -5.46 -4.06 18.36
N ARG A 112 -6.16 -5.15 18.67
CA ARG A 112 -7.05 -5.83 17.72
C ARG A 112 -8.37 -5.10 17.50
N GLY A 113 -8.88 -4.40 18.51
CA GLY A 113 -10.10 -3.60 18.37
C GLY A 113 -9.86 -2.41 17.44
N TYR A 114 -8.77 -1.65 17.67
CA TYR A 114 -8.36 -0.59 16.75
C TYR A 114 -8.10 -1.13 15.33
N THR A 115 -7.50 -2.30 15.20
CA THR A 115 -7.22 -2.92 13.88
C THR A 115 -8.50 -3.35 13.16
N GLU A 116 -9.47 -3.96 13.85
CA GLU A 116 -10.76 -4.33 13.27
C GLU A 116 -11.53 -3.08 12.81
N ASP A 117 -11.57 -2.05 13.65
CA ASP A 117 -12.16 -0.73 13.31
C ASP A 117 -11.43 -0.08 12.12
N PHE A 118 -10.10 -0.11 12.09
CA PHE A 118 -9.29 0.49 11.02
C PHE A 118 -9.50 -0.21 9.68
N LEU A 119 -9.39 -1.54 9.65
CA LEU A 119 -9.55 -2.33 8.41
C LEU A 119 -10.99 -2.27 7.90
N THR A 120 -11.98 -2.20 8.79
CA THR A 120 -13.39 -1.99 8.42
C THR A 120 -13.63 -0.59 7.86
N ARG A 121 -13.10 0.47 8.50
CA ARG A 121 -13.23 1.87 8.06
C ARG A 121 -12.59 2.12 6.70
N HIS A 122 -11.46 1.47 6.43
CA HIS A 122 -10.68 1.64 5.20
C HIS A 122 -10.88 0.50 4.18
N ALA A 123 -11.93 -0.32 4.36
CA ALA A 123 -12.09 -1.60 3.66
C ALA A 123 -11.97 -1.55 2.13
N ASP A 124 -12.31 -0.43 1.48
CA ASP A 124 -12.19 -0.24 0.02
C ASP A 124 -10.80 0.24 -0.46
N ARG A 125 -9.85 0.45 0.45
CA ARG A 125 -8.51 1.03 0.19
C ARG A 125 -7.32 0.14 0.61
N ILE A 126 -7.58 -0.93 1.35
CA ILE A 126 -6.56 -1.86 1.83
C ILE A 126 -6.44 -3.08 0.88
N LEU A 127 -5.23 -3.52 0.55
CA LEU A 127 -4.98 -4.71 -0.27
C LEU A 127 -4.23 -5.77 0.54
N PHE A 128 -4.54 -7.05 0.37
CA PHE A 128 -3.71 -8.13 0.90
C PHE A 128 -2.45 -8.34 0.06
N GLY A 129 -1.30 -8.52 0.71
CA GLY A 129 -0.07 -9.02 0.10
C GLY A 129 0.65 -9.95 1.08
N SER A 130 1.30 -10.99 0.57
CA SER A 130 2.08 -11.89 1.43
C SER A 130 3.46 -11.33 1.80
N ASP A 131 4.07 -10.51 0.92
CA ASP A 131 5.51 -10.17 0.92
C ASP A 131 6.43 -11.39 0.77
N GLU A 132 5.91 -12.46 0.17
CA GLU A 132 6.62 -13.74 -0.03
C GLU A 132 7.06 -13.91 -1.48
N GLY A 133 8.27 -14.43 -1.70
CA GLY A 133 8.85 -14.63 -3.02
C GLY A 133 9.60 -15.94 -3.17
N TRP A 134 10.43 -16.04 -4.21
CA TRP A 134 11.23 -17.26 -4.47
C TRP A 134 12.16 -17.62 -3.31
N TRP A 135 12.57 -16.63 -2.51
CA TRP A 135 13.38 -16.80 -1.30
C TRP A 135 12.63 -17.50 -0.15
N SER A 136 11.31 -17.65 -0.25
CA SER A 136 10.45 -18.24 0.77
C SER A 136 10.08 -19.69 0.47
N PHE A 137 10.22 -20.12 -0.79
CA PHE A 137 9.88 -21.46 -1.24
C PHE A 137 10.69 -22.54 -0.50
N GLY A 138 10.02 -23.62 -0.12
CA GLY A 138 10.65 -24.77 0.54
C GLY A 138 11.08 -24.59 1.99
N LYS A 139 10.97 -23.39 2.58
CA LYS A 139 11.30 -23.16 4.00
C LYS A 139 10.30 -23.78 4.97
N GLY A 140 9.02 -23.81 4.57
CA GLY A 140 7.91 -24.15 5.47
C GLY A 140 7.60 -23.01 6.46
N GLY A 141 6.40 -23.03 7.02
CA GLY A 141 5.86 -21.97 7.87
C GLY A 141 4.50 -21.46 7.39
N GLU A 142 3.80 -20.77 8.27
CA GLU A 142 2.54 -20.08 7.98
C GLU A 142 2.83 -18.63 7.57
N ILE A 143 1.93 -18.01 6.80
CA ILE A 143 2.09 -16.62 6.36
C ILE A 143 1.50 -15.73 7.46
N LEU A 144 2.35 -15.20 8.34
CA LEU A 144 1.97 -14.41 9.53
C LEU A 144 1.00 -13.25 9.24
N THR A 145 1.08 -12.65 8.05
CA THR A 145 0.12 -11.65 7.56
C THR A 145 -1.30 -12.23 7.40
N LEU A 146 -1.41 -13.41 6.78
CA LEU A 146 -2.68 -14.11 6.59
C LEU A 146 -3.20 -14.67 7.91
N GLU A 147 -2.35 -15.27 8.74
CA GLU A 147 -2.72 -15.73 10.09
C GLU A 147 -3.38 -14.61 10.90
N LEU A 148 -2.78 -13.42 10.92
CA LEU A 148 -3.34 -12.29 11.67
C LEU A 148 -4.73 -11.93 11.14
N LEU A 149 -4.89 -11.77 9.83
CA LEU A 149 -6.16 -11.39 9.20
C LEU A 149 -7.26 -12.45 9.37
N GLU A 150 -6.90 -13.75 9.38
CA GLU A 150 -7.82 -14.85 9.68
C GLU A 150 -8.26 -14.89 11.16
N GLN A 151 -7.44 -14.37 12.08
CA GLN A 151 -7.76 -14.27 13.51
C GLN A 151 -8.50 -12.98 13.91
N LEU A 152 -8.83 -12.10 12.96
CA LEU A 152 -9.63 -10.88 13.21
C LEU A 152 -11.10 -11.12 12.85
N ASN A 153 -12.01 -10.54 13.65
CA ASN A 153 -13.45 -10.62 13.47
C ASN A 153 -13.98 -9.64 12.38
N LEU A 154 -13.33 -9.64 11.22
CA LEU A 154 -13.67 -8.76 10.09
C LEU A 154 -14.93 -9.26 9.36
N PRO A 155 -15.89 -8.37 9.00
CA PRO A 155 -17.05 -8.73 8.20
C PRO A 155 -16.69 -9.43 6.86
N PRO A 156 -17.53 -10.34 6.35
CA PRO A 156 -17.22 -11.10 5.12
C PRO A 156 -16.99 -10.22 3.88
N ASP A 157 -17.67 -9.09 3.76
CA ASP A 157 -17.49 -8.13 2.66
C ASP A 157 -16.17 -7.35 2.80
N VAL A 158 -15.80 -6.95 4.02
CA VAL A 158 -14.51 -6.34 4.35
C VAL A 158 -13.38 -7.30 3.99
N ARG A 159 -13.48 -8.57 4.41
CA ARG A 159 -12.51 -9.62 4.05
C ARG A 159 -12.41 -9.82 2.53
N HIS A 160 -13.53 -9.88 1.83
CA HIS A 160 -13.54 -10.00 0.36
C HIS A 160 -12.88 -8.81 -0.35
N LYS A 161 -13.16 -7.57 0.09
CA LYS A 161 -12.53 -6.35 -0.45
C LYS A 161 -11.00 -6.41 -0.29
N ILE A 162 -10.52 -6.67 0.93
CA ILE A 162 -9.09 -6.68 1.28
C ILE A 162 -8.36 -7.80 0.53
N TYR A 163 -8.90 -9.02 0.55
CA TYR A 163 -8.23 -10.19 -0.02
C TYR A 163 -8.24 -10.22 -1.56
N ARG A 164 -9.21 -9.54 -2.20
CA ARG A 164 -9.44 -9.70 -3.65
C ARG A 164 -10.06 -8.47 -4.33
N GLY A 165 -11.25 -8.05 -3.91
CA GLY A 165 -12.07 -7.09 -4.67
C GLY A 165 -11.43 -5.72 -4.89
N ASN A 166 -10.52 -5.29 -4.01
CA ASN A 166 -9.76 -4.06 -4.18
C ASN A 166 -8.65 -4.19 -5.22
N ALA A 167 -7.96 -5.34 -5.29
CA ALA A 167 -6.96 -5.61 -6.32
C ALA A 167 -7.60 -5.72 -7.70
N GLU A 168 -8.73 -6.43 -7.81
CA GLU A 168 -9.50 -6.55 -9.05
C GLU A 168 -9.94 -5.18 -9.59
N ARG A 169 -10.45 -4.31 -8.71
CA ARG A 169 -10.87 -2.95 -9.06
C ARG A 169 -9.71 -1.98 -9.36
N LEU A 170 -8.59 -2.09 -8.64
CA LEU A 170 -7.44 -1.17 -8.80
C LEU A 170 -6.64 -1.48 -10.06
N PHE A 171 -6.39 -2.76 -10.34
CA PHE A 171 -5.55 -3.20 -11.46
C PHE A 171 -6.35 -3.59 -12.72
N GLY A 172 -7.69 -3.60 -12.66
CA GLY A 172 -8.54 -3.99 -13.79
C GLY A 172 -8.51 -5.50 -14.07
N LEU A 173 -8.50 -6.31 -13.02
CA LEU A 173 -8.40 -7.79 -13.09
C LEU A 173 -9.75 -8.51 -12.89
N ALA A 174 -10.85 -7.76 -12.77
CA ALA A 174 -12.18 -8.34 -12.79
C ALA A 174 -12.48 -8.90 -14.19
N SER A 175 -12.86 -10.19 -14.26
CA SER A 175 -13.47 -10.76 -15.47
C SER A 175 -14.90 -10.26 -15.64
N ASP A 176 -15.31 -10.07 -16.90
CA ASP A 176 -16.72 -10.07 -17.31
C ASP A 176 -17.37 -11.46 -17.14
#